data_AF-A0AA39JAQ0-F1
#
_entry.id   AF-A0AA39JAQ0-F1
#
_cell.length_a   1.000
_cell.length_b   1.000
_cell.length_c   1.000
_cell.angle_alpha   90.00
_cell.angle_beta   90.00
_cell.angle_gamma   90.00
#
_symmetry.space_group_name_H-M   'P 1'
#
loop_
_entity.id
_entity.type
_entity.pdbx_description
1 polymer ?
#
loop_
_entity_poly.entity_id
_entity_poly.type
_entity_poly.pdbx_seq_one_letter_code
_entity_poly.pdbx_strand_id
1 'polypeptide(L)'
;MKCLRALCKARNAVPSSLFLRDVTREEGFPIAGGGFADIWKGRRHDTQVCLKVLRIFGTEEQRAKVLRYFCQEALVWRQLRHPNVLPFLGVSKELFAPTYCLISPWMVNGNIISYLEVHPDHDRLTSVGQTSCES
;
A
#
# COMPACT_ATOMS: atom_id res chain seq x y z
N MET A 1 -10.69 -2.64 19.61
CA MET A 1 -9.79 -1.92 18.65
C MET A 1 -8.76 -0.99 19.30
N LYS A 2 -8.90 -0.52 20.56
CA LYS A 2 -7.89 0.34 21.23
C LYS A 2 -6.52 -0.37 21.42
N CYS A 3 -6.55 -1.67 21.71
CA CYS A 3 -5.34 -2.47 21.95
C CYS A 3 -4.43 -2.61 20.71
N LEU A 4 -5.00 -2.72 19.51
CA LEU A 4 -4.22 -2.90 18.27
C LEU A 4 -3.40 -1.64 17.94
N ARG A 5 -4.02 -0.46 18.07
CA ARG A 5 -3.34 0.84 17.92
C ARG A 5 -2.28 1.05 19.01
N ALA A 6 -2.57 0.66 20.25
CA ALA A 6 -1.61 0.75 21.36
C ALA A 6 -0.39 -0.15 21.15
N LEU A 7 -0.58 -1.40 20.70
CA LEU A 7 0.50 -2.34 20.37
C LEU A 7 1.39 -1.83 19.23
N CYS A 8 0.82 -1.27 18.17
CA CYS A 8 1.62 -0.70 17.09
C CYS A 8 2.39 0.54 17.52
N LYS A 9 1.81 1.41 18.38
CA LYS A 9 2.52 2.55 18.97
C LYS A 9 3.67 2.10 19.90
N ALA A 10 3.48 1.01 20.64
CA ALA A 10 4.46 0.52 21.60
C ALA A 10 5.59 -0.31 20.96
N ARG A 11 5.32 -1.03 19.86
CA ARG A 11 6.25 -2.00 19.27
C ARG A 11 6.67 -1.75 17.83
N ASN A 12 6.17 -0.68 17.18
CA ASN A 12 6.38 -0.41 15.75
C ASN A 12 6.15 -1.66 14.88
N ALA A 13 5.11 -2.42 15.21
CA ALA A 13 4.85 -3.71 14.58
C ALA A 13 3.36 -3.85 14.30
N VAL A 14 3.03 -4.26 13.08
CA VAL A 14 1.66 -4.66 12.72
C VAL A 14 1.38 -6.10 13.16
N PRO A 15 0.10 -6.49 13.38
CA PRO A 15 -0.25 -7.87 13.69
C PRO A 15 0.28 -8.85 12.64
N SER A 16 0.75 -10.03 13.07
CA SER A 16 1.26 -11.08 12.18
C SER A 16 0.26 -11.47 11.09
N SER A 17 -1.05 -11.38 11.39
CA SER A 17 -2.14 -11.65 10.45
C SER A 17 -2.22 -10.69 9.26
N LEU A 18 -1.51 -9.56 9.28
CA LEU A 18 -1.44 -8.63 8.15
C LEU A 18 -0.31 -8.97 7.18
N PHE A 19 0.63 -9.84 7.55
CA PHE A 19 1.73 -10.22 6.65
C PHE A 19 1.26 -11.27 5.64
N LEU A 20 1.39 -10.93 4.36
CA LEU A 20 1.12 -11.83 3.25
C LEU A 20 2.45 -12.39 2.73
N ARG A 21 2.49 -13.71 2.57
CA ARG A 21 3.66 -14.47 2.07
C ARG A 21 3.41 -15.11 0.71
N ASP A 22 2.16 -15.10 0.27
CA ASP A 22 1.65 -15.69 -0.97
C ASP A 22 1.60 -14.65 -2.12
N VAL A 23 2.51 -13.68 -2.10
CA VAL A 23 2.54 -12.55 -3.04
C VAL A 23 3.87 -12.51 -3.76
N THR A 24 3.81 -12.42 -5.09
CA THR A 24 4.98 -12.31 -5.96
C THR A 24 5.00 -10.95 -6.65
N ARG A 25 6.21 -10.49 -6.99
CA ARG A 25 6.44 -9.29 -7.79
C ARG A 25 6.50 -9.70 -9.26
N GLU A 26 5.84 -8.96 -10.14
CA GLU A 26 6.05 -9.14 -11.59
C GLU A 26 7.44 -8.61 -11.98
N GLU A 27 8.07 -9.19 -13.01
CA GLU A 27 9.40 -8.77 -13.45
C GLU A 27 9.38 -7.35 -14.07
N GLY A 28 10.54 -6.68 -14.05
CA GLY A 28 10.73 -5.37 -14.67
C GLY A 28 11.03 -4.24 -13.67
N PHE A 29 10.53 -3.05 -14.00
CA PHE A 29 10.74 -1.79 -13.29
C PHE A 29 9.46 -1.36 -12.56
N PRO A 30 9.54 -0.47 -11.55
CA PRO A 30 8.34 0.13 -10.96
C PRO A 30 7.51 0.83 -12.04
N ILE A 31 6.19 0.70 -11.95
CA ILE A 31 5.23 1.29 -12.90
C ILE A 31 5.06 2.78 -12.65
N ALA A 32 5.18 3.20 -11.39
CA ALA A 32 5.15 4.59 -10.99
C ALA A 32 6.04 4.78 -9.75
N GLY A 33 6.42 6.03 -9.49
CA GLY A 33 7.22 6.39 -8.32
C GLY A 33 6.85 7.78 -7.84
N GLY A 34 6.43 7.87 -6.57
CA GLY A 34 6.21 9.13 -5.88
C GLY A 34 7.46 9.59 -5.11
N GLY A 35 7.31 10.59 -4.24
CA GLY A 35 8.42 11.06 -3.39
C GLY A 35 8.90 10.01 -2.37
N PHE A 36 8.00 9.16 -1.88
CA PHE A 36 8.25 8.28 -0.73
C PHE A 36 8.07 6.78 -1.01
N ALA A 37 7.58 6.41 -2.19
CA ALA A 37 7.29 5.02 -2.52
C ALA A 37 7.40 4.74 -4.03
N ASP A 38 7.68 3.49 -4.34
CA ASP A 38 7.60 2.91 -5.67
C ASP A 38 6.37 2.01 -5.78
N ILE A 39 5.67 2.10 -6.92
CA ILE A 39 4.51 1.27 -7.21
C ILE A 39 4.93 0.15 -8.15
N TRP A 40 4.83 -1.06 -7.64
CA TRP A 40 5.12 -2.28 -8.40
C TRP A 40 3.83 -3.03 -8.66
N LYS A 41 3.80 -3.74 -9.78
CA LYS A 41 2.77 -4.71 -10.08
C LYS A 41 3.19 -6.07 -9.53
N GLY A 42 2.23 -6.78 -8.96
CA GLY A 42 2.44 -8.10 -8.39
C GLY A 42 1.26 -9.01 -8.61
N ARG A 43 1.37 -10.22 -8.07
CA ARG A 43 0.32 -11.22 -8.14
C ARG A 43 0.17 -11.95 -6.82
N ARG A 44 -1.09 -12.28 -6.49
CA ARG A 44 -1.46 -13.15 -5.38
C ARG A 44 -2.43 -14.18 -5.91
N HIS A 45 -1.99 -15.44 -6.01
CA HIS A 45 -2.68 -16.47 -6.81
C HIS A 45 -2.91 -15.95 -8.25
N ASP A 46 -4.15 -15.95 -8.75
CA ASP A 46 -4.49 -15.46 -10.09
C ASP A 46 -4.90 -13.98 -10.13
N THR A 47 -4.83 -13.27 -8.99
CA THR A 47 -5.27 -11.88 -8.88
C THR A 47 -4.10 -10.91 -8.94
N GLN A 48 -4.21 -9.87 -9.76
CA GLN A 48 -3.24 -8.78 -9.81
C GLN A 48 -3.35 -7.91 -8.57
N VAL A 49 -2.20 -7.58 -7.98
CA VAL A 49 -2.10 -6.71 -6.81
C VAL A 49 -1.16 -5.54 -7.09
N CYS A 50 -1.41 -4.44 -6.39
CA CYS A 50 -0.48 -3.35 -6.29
C CYS A 50 0.43 -3.55 -5.07
N LEU A 51 1.71 -3.28 -5.27
CA LEU A 51 2.76 -3.37 -4.26
C LEU A 51 3.36 -1.97 -4.09
N LYS A 52 2.92 -1.25 -3.06
CA LYS A 52 3.46 0.06 -2.72
C LYS A 52 4.67 -0.13 -1.81
N VAL A 53 5.86 -0.02 -2.39
CA VAL A 53 7.15 -0.26 -1.73
C VAL A 53 7.68 1.04 -1.17
N LEU A 54 7.86 1.14 0.14
CA LEU A 54 8.40 2.34 0.76
C LEU A 54 9.89 2.48 0.50
N ARG A 55 10.32 3.65 0.06
CA ARG A 55 11.74 3.96 -0.10
C ARG A 55 12.32 4.32 1.27
N ILE A 56 13.32 3.55 1.70
CA ILE A 56 14.01 3.78 2.97
C ILE A 56 15.44 4.20 2.66
N PHE A 57 15.77 5.45 2.98
CA PHE A 57 17.12 5.98 2.83
C PHE A 57 17.70 6.36 4.20
N GLY A 58 18.97 6.03 4.42
CA GLY A 58 19.77 6.54 5.52
C GLY A 58 19.91 5.62 6.75
N THR A 59 20.11 6.22 7.92
CA THR A 59 20.56 5.58 9.18
C THR A 59 19.50 4.65 9.79
N GLU A 60 19.89 3.80 10.76
CA GLU A 60 18.96 2.94 11.48
C GLU A 60 17.79 3.69 12.14
N GLU A 61 18.04 4.90 12.65
CA GLU A 61 17.02 5.76 13.22
C GLU A 61 15.98 6.18 12.16
N GLN A 62 16.43 6.54 10.96
CA GLN A 62 15.54 6.86 9.84
C GLN A 62 14.73 5.63 9.42
N ARG A 63 15.33 4.44 9.39
CA ARG A 63 14.63 3.17 9.13
C ARG A 63 13.54 2.90 10.16
N ALA A 64 13.83 3.10 11.45
CA ALA A 64 12.86 2.92 12.53
C ALA A 64 11.69 3.92 12.41
N LYS A 65 11.97 5.16 12.01
CA LYS A 65 10.95 6.18 11.76
C LYS A 65 10.04 5.78 10.59
N VAL A 66 10.60 5.30 9.48
CA VAL A 66 9.80 4.82 8.33
C VAL A 66 8.95 3.62 8.72
N LEU A 67 9.50 2.66 9.46
CA LEU A 67 8.73 1.51 9.97
C LEU A 67 7.55 1.95 10.85
N ARG A 68 7.73 3.00 11.67
CA ARG A 68 6.63 3.56 12.48
C ARG A 68 5.52 4.12 11.59
N TYR A 69 5.84 4.90 10.56
CA TYR A 69 4.85 5.43 9.63
C TYR A 69 4.14 4.32 8.86
N PHE A 70 4.90 3.35 8.37
CA PHE A 70 4.36 2.17 7.72
C PHE A 70 3.33 1.43 8.57
N CYS A 71 3.65 1.16 9.83
CA CYS A 71 2.74 0.48 10.74
C CYS A 71 1.48 1.31 11.00
N GLN A 72 1.62 2.64 11.11
CA GLN A 72 0.48 3.53 11.28
C GLN A 72 -0.42 3.54 10.04
N GLU A 73 0.17 3.64 8.86
CA GLU A 73 -0.55 3.64 7.58
C GLU A 73 -1.31 2.33 7.37
N ALA A 74 -0.63 1.18 7.53
CA ALA A 74 -1.25 -0.14 7.44
C ALA A 74 -2.43 -0.29 8.41
N LEU A 75 -2.29 0.19 9.65
CA LEU A 75 -3.38 0.15 10.63
C LEU A 75 -4.55 1.05 10.27
N VAL A 76 -4.29 2.29 9.87
CA VAL A 76 -5.33 3.25 9.49
C VAL A 76 -6.09 2.67 8.31
N TRP A 77 -5.38 2.24 7.28
CA TRP A 77 -5.97 1.67 6.08
C TRP A 77 -6.78 0.41 6.38
N ARG A 78 -6.28 -0.49 7.24
CA ARG A 78 -7.03 -1.68 7.69
C ARG A 78 -8.38 -1.35 8.36
N GLN A 79 -8.51 -0.18 8.97
CA GLN A 79 -9.72 0.27 9.65
C GLN A 79 -10.71 0.94 8.70
N LEU A 80 -10.26 1.39 7.52
CA LEU A 80 -11.14 1.95 6.49
C LEU A 80 -11.81 0.81 5.73
N ARG A 81 -13.12 0.65 5.95
CA ARG A 81 -13.94 -0.35 5.25
C ARG A 81 -15.16 0.34 4.70
N HIS A 82 -15.09 0.68 3.41
CA HIS A 82 -16.18 1.33 2.69
C HIS A 82 -16.08 0.93 1.22
N PRO A 83 -17.20 0.78 0.48
CA PRO A 83 -17.17 0.43 -0.95
C PRO A 83 -16.30 1.34 -1.81
N ASN A 84 -16.20 2.61 -1.42
CA ASN A 84 -15.43 3.64 -2.13
C ASN A 84 -14.03 3.87 -1.54
N VAL A 85 -13.51 2.96 -0.72
CA VAL A 85 -12.12 3.02 -0.24
C VAL A 85 -11.41 1.76 -0.69
N LEU A 86 -10.23 1.94 -1.31
CA LEU A 86 -9.44 0.83 -1.81
C LEU A 86 -9.20 -0.23 -0.71
N PRO A 87 -9.54 -1.50 -0.93
CA PRO A 87 -9.31 -2.54 0.05
C PRO A 87 -7.83 -2.71 0.39
N PHE A 88 -7.52 -2.71 1.68
CA PHE A 88 -6.20 -3.09 2.18
C PHE A 88 -6.11 -4.61 2.35
N LEU A 89 -5.19 -5.25 1.62
CA LEU A 89 -5.00 -6.71 1.69
C LEU A 89 -4.00 -7.10 2.77
N GLY A 90 -2.90 -6.35 2.90
CA GLY A 90 -1.88 -6.65 3.89
C GLY A 90 -0.53 -6.00 3.59
N VAL A 91 0.52 -6.60 4.14
CA VAL A 91 1.90 -6.12 4.04
C VAL A 91 2.87 -7.25 3.68
N SER A 92 4.02 -6.92 3.12
CA SER A 92 5.17 -7.83 3.08
C SER A 92 6.46 -7.13 3.48
N LYS A 93 7.33 -7.88 4.17
CA LYS A 93 8.69 -7.47 4.55
C LYS A 93 9.78 -8.26 3.83
N GLU A 94 9.39 -9.35 3.16
CA GLU A 94 10.32 -10.31 2.55
C GLU A 94 10.49 -10.01 1.07
N LEU A 95 9.39 -9.64 0.38
CA LEU A 95 9.37 -9.45 -1.07
C LEU A 95 10.31 -8.35 -1.57
N PHE A 96 10.55 -7.32 -0.75
CA PHE A 96 11.44 -6.20 -1.07
C PHE A 96 12.45 -5.94 0.06
N ALA A 97 12.84 -6.96 0.82
CA ALA A 97 13.81 -6.81 1.89
C ALA A 97 15.06 -6.04 1.40
N PRO A 98 15.57 -5.06 2.16
CA PRO A 98 15.23 -4.72 3.54
C PRO A 98 14.09 -3.70 3.72
N THR A 99 13.32 -3.43 2.67
CA THR A 99 12.18 -2.49 2.69
C THR A 99 10.85 -3.20 2.94
N TYR A 100 9.79 -2.41 3.17
CA TYR A 100 8.44 -2.88 3.44
C TYR A 100 7.50 -2.47 2.31
N CYS A 101 6.50 -3.30 2.01
CA CYS A 101 5.45 -2.96 1.06
C CYS A 101 4.04 -3.11 1.64
N LEU A 102 3.16 -2.20 1.23
CA LEU A 102 1.71 -2.27 1.44
C LEU A 102 1.08 -2.90 0.20
N ILE A 103 0.03 -3.70 0.40
CA ILE A 103 -0.56 -4.53 -0.65
C ILE A 103 -2.07 -4.24 -0.76
N SER A 104 -2.52 -3.96 -1.97
CA SER A 104 -3.91 -3.71 -2.34
C SER A 104 -4.24 -4.38 -3.68
N PRO A 105 -5.52 -4.47 -4.09
CA PRO A 105 -5.87 -4.87 -5.45
C PRO A 105 -5.23 -3.95 -6.50
N TRP A 106 -4.89 -4.50 -7.66
CA TRP A 106 -4.40 -3.69 -8.78
C TRP A 106 -5.54 -2.88 -9.39
N MET A 107 -5.37 -1.56 -9.45
CA MET A 107 -6.34 -0.65 -10.08
C MET A 107 -5.89 -0.35 -11.50
N VAL A 108 -6.55 -0.96 -12.49
CA VAL A 108 -6.20 -0.83 -13.93
C VAL A 108 -6.20 0.62 -14.39
N ASN A 109 -7.08 1.44 -13.83
CA ASN A 109 -7.26 2.85 -14.19
C ASN A 109 -6.30 3.80 -13.45
N GLY A 110 -5.36 3.28 -12.66
CA GLY A 110 -4.32 4.09 -12.03
C GLY A 110 -4.83 5.05 -10.94
N ASN A 111 -4.32 6.29 -10.95
CA ASN A 111 -4.70 7.36 -10.02
C ASN A 111 -5.93 8.12 -10.52
N ILE A 112 -6.78 8.57 -9.58
CA ILE A 112 -8.00 9.34 -9.85
C ILE A 112 -7.69 10.61 -10.62
N ILE A 113 -6.54 11.24 -10.34
CA ILE A 113 -6.11 12.46 -11.01
C ILE A 113 -5.88 12.18 -12.49
N SER A 114 -5.04 11.20 -12.81
CA SER A 114 -4.78 10.78 -14.20
C SER A 114 -6.04 10.27 -14.91
N TYR A 115 -6.93 9.57 -14.19
CA TYR A 115 -8.17 9.07 -14.77
C TYR A 115 -9.17 10.19 -15.13
N LEU A 116 -9.30 11.19 -14.25
CA LEU A 116 -10.19 12.35 -14.45
C LEU A 116 -9.66 13.34 -15.49
N GLU A 117 -8.35 13.41 -15.72
CA GLU A 117 -7.78 14.17 -16.84
C GLU A 117 -8.20 13.61 -18.21
N VAL A 118 -8.37 12.29 -18.30
CA VAL A 118 -8.79 11.60 -19.54
C VAL A 118 -10.32 11.52 -19.65
N HIS A 119 -11.06 11.58 -18.53
CA HIS A 119 -12.53 11.50 -18.49
C HIS A 119 -13.14 12.65 -17.66
N PRO A 120 -13.13 13.89 -18.18
CA PRO A 120 -13.54 15.08 -17.41
C PRO A 120 -15.03 15.09 -17.02
N ASP A 121 -15.88 14.37 -17.76
CA ASP A 121 -17.32 14.26 -17.52
C ASP A 121 -17.71 13.12 -16.57
N HIS A 122 -16.72 12.38 -16.03
CA HIS A 122 -16.98 11.24 -15.14
C HIS A 122 -17.27 11.70 -13.70
N ASP A 123 -18.31 11.13 -13.08
CA ASP A 123 -18.70 11.47 -11.71
C ASP A 123 -17.57 11.12 -10.73
N ARG A 124 -16.98 12.16 -10.14
CA ARG A 124 -15.84 12.12 -9.22
C ARG A 124 -16.08 11.24 -8.01
N LEU A 125 -17.35 11.07 -7.59
CA LEU A 125 -17.71 10.21 -6.45
C LEU A 125 -17.62 8.72 -6.78
N THR A 126 -17.75 8.36 -8.06
CA THR A 126 -17.68 6.97 -8.55
C THR A 126 -16.23 6.53 -8.81
N SER A 127 -15.35 7.47 -9.14
CA SER A 127 -13.93 7.22 -9.45
C SER A 127 -13.11 6.74 -8.25
N VAL A 128 -13.53 7.04 -7.01
CA VAL A 128 -12.79 6.69 -5.78
C VAL A 128 -12.67 5.17 -5.58
N GLY A 129 -13.59 4.39 -6.17
CA GLY A 129 -13.52 2.92 -6.16
C GLY A 129 -12.67 2.31 -7.27
N GLN A 130 -12.29 3.07 -8.30
CA GLN A 130 -11.58 2.56 -9.49
C GLN A 130 -10.11 2.99 -9.56
N THR A 131 -9.67 3.82 -8.61
CA THR A 131 -8.37 4.45 -8.69
C THR A 131 -7.72 4.57 -7.31
N SER A 132 -6.41 4.32 -7.27
CA SER A 132 -5.42 4.72 -6.25
C SER A 132 -4.40 3.62 -6.00
N CYS A 133 -3.13 3.96 -6.17
CA CYS A 133 -2.06 3.34 -5.39
C CYS A 133 -1.00 4.35 -4.87
N GLU A 134 -1.26 5.66 -4.98
CA GLU A 134 -0.22 6.69 -4.87
C GLU A 134 -0.26 7.56 -3.60
N SER A 135 -1.23 7.39 -2.70
CA SER A 135 -1.28 8.16 -1.43
C SER A 135 -0.12 7.78 -0.52
#